data_AF-A0A838B5Q2-F1
#
_entry.id   AF-A0A838B5Q2-F1
#
_cell.length_a   1.000
_cell.length_b   1.000
_cell.length_c   1.000
_cell.angle_alpha   90.00
_cell.angle_beta   90.00
_cell.angle_gamma   90.00
#
_symmetry.space_group_name_H-M   'P 1'
#
loop_
_entity.id
_entity.type
_entity.pdbx_description
1 polymer ?
#
loop_
_entity_poly.entity_id
_entity_poly.type
_entity_poly.pdbx_seq_one_letter_code
_entity_poly.pdbx_strand_id
1 'polypeptide(L)'
;MQQVSDAPSVVGPGHNLATTADILRDRFKPELDEVEDLAKRATAAKNALTDGAIANDNERDTFVSLGIEARKLAKRLGETKLATTKPLRDEVTETNRFFDTVTVRPETIQSAFETIVGKYDIKKREDARIAAAAEAQRAQEEAKRKLDEAASSSHSVLGDVLMREAADAEHRAQVLVNEAITAGSGPTRTEVGTVSSRVTWTHRITEPGKIPLEKLRPYMSIDDIDKFVRAYVRANKNTAPLPGVEIFHDQKTSFRG
;
A
#
# COMPACT_ATOMS: atom_id res chain seq x y z
N MET A 1 27.25 -8.87 -32.19
CA MET A 1 26.58 -10.17 -32.28
C MET A 1 25.74 -10.32 -31.01
N GLN A 2 24.43 -10.11 -31.13
CA GLN A 2 23.46 -10.20 -30.04
C GLN A 2 23.21 -11.69 -29.76
N GLN A 3 23.65 -12.19 -28.60
CA GLN A 3 23.26 -13.53 -28.15
C GLN A 3 21.79 -13.44 -27.70
N VAL A 4 20.89 -13.83 -28.60
CA VAL A 4 19.48 -14.05 -28.27
C VAL A 4 19.44 -15.23 -27.30
N SER A 5 18.77 -15.04 -26.17
CA SER A 5 18.49 -16.03 -25.13
C SER A 5 18.02 -17.34 -25.77
N ASP A 6 18.83 -18.40 -25.68
CA ASP A 6 18.53 -19.75 -26.15
C ASP A 6 17.65 -20.49 -25.10
N ALA A 7 16.68 -19.76 -24.54
CA ALA A 7 15.69 -20.32 -23.64
C ALA A 7 14.60 -20.99 -24.50
N PRO A 8 14.37 -22.31 -24.36
CA PRO A 8 13.33 -22.98 -25.13
C PRO A 8 11.98 -22.33 -24.85
N SER A 9 11.30 -21.96 -25.94
CA SER A 9 9.90 -21.57 -25.98
C SER A 9 9.08 -22.39 -24.99
N VAL A 10 8.45 -21.72 -24.02
CA VAL A 10 7.45 -22.33 -23.14
C VAL A 10 6.20 -22.56 -23.99
N VAL A 11 6.23 -23.63 -24.79
CA VAL A 11 5.10 -24.12 -25.57
C VAL A 11 3.98 -24.48 -24.61
N GLY A 12 2.74 -24.09 -24.96
CA GLY A 12 1.56 -24.14 -24.11
C GLY A 12 1.25 -25.49 -23.45
N PRO A 13 0.40 -25.48 -22.40
CA PRO A 13 0.26 -26.57 -21.45
C PRO A 13 -0.42 -27.80 -22.07
N GLY A 14 0.39 -28.70 -22.64
CA GLY A 14 0.03 -30.10 -22.82
C GLY A 14 0.30 -30.87 -21.53
N HIS A 15 -0.67 -31.63 -21.04
CA HIS A 15 -0.70 -32.31 -19.73
C HIS A 15 0.38 -33.39 -19.48
N ASN A 16 1.46 -33.46 -20.27
CA ASN A 16 2.56 -34.43 -20.12
C ASN A 16 3.96 -33.80 -20.11
N LEU A 17 4.08 -32.47 -19.99
CA LEU A 17 5.39 -31.82 -19.86
C LEU A 17 5.85 -31.80 -18.39
N ALA A 18 7.10 -32.21 -18.16
CA ALA A 18 7.76 -32.14 -16.86
C ALA A 18 7.62 -30.73 -16.26
N THR A 19 7.35 -30.63 -14.96
CA THR A 19 7.16 -29.33 -14.33
C THR A 19 8.47 -28.53 -14.37
N THR A 20 8.41 -27.20 -14.28
CA THR A 20 9.62 -26.37 -14.19
C THR A 20 10.52 -26.82 -13.03
N ALA A 21 9.95 -27.34 -11.95
CA ALA A 21 10.70 -27.89 -10.83
C ALA A 21 11.48 -29.16 -11.22
N ASP A 22 10.89 -30.05 -12.02
CA ASP A 22 11.55 -31.29 -12.47
C ASP A 22 12.68 -30.97 -13.46
N ILE A 23 12.47 -30.03 -14.37
CA ILE A 23 13.52 -29.54 -15.30
C ILE A 23 14.70 -28.95 -14.51
N LEU A 24 14.42 -28.19 -13.44
CA LEU A 24 15.47 -27.61 -12.60
C LEU A 24 16.22 -28.68 -11.79
N ARG A 25 15.52 -29.70 -11.28
CA ARG A 25 16.17 -30.82 -10.58
C ARG A 25 17.11 -31.59 -11.49
N ASP A 26 16.70 -31.88 -12.72
CA ASP A 26 17.55 -32.58 -13.68
C ASP A 26 18.74 -31.72 -14.12
N ARG A 27 18.50 -30.42 -14.37
CA ARG A 27 19.54 -29.48 -14.79
C ARG A 27 20.63 -29.27 -13.74
N PHE A 28 20.25 -29.20 -12.46
CA PHE A 28 21.17 -28.94 -11.34
C PHE A 28 21.45 -30.18 -10.49
N LYS A 29 21.27 -31.38 -11.08
CA LYS A 29 21.53 -32.65 -10.41
C LYS A 29 22.94 -32.75 -9.81
N PRO A 30 24.03 -32.36 -10.52
CA PRO A 30 25.37 -32.42 -9.95
C PRO A 30 25.51 -31.58 -8.66
N GLU A 31 24.93 -30.38 -8.65
CA GLU A 31 24.94 -29.51 -7.49
C GLU A 31 24.08 -30.04 -6.34
N LEU A 32 22.97 -30.71 -6.64
CA LEU A 32 22.14 -31.38 -5.64
C LEU A 32 22.88 -32.57 -5.02
N ASP A 33 23.57 -33.38 -5.83
CA ASP A 33 24.37 -34.51 -5.37
C ASP A 33 25.50 -34.02 -4.42
N GLU A 34 26.18 -32.92 -4.74
CA GLU A 34 27.18 -32.30 -3.85
C GLU A 34 26.59 -31.84 -2.51
N VAL A 35 25.38 -31.28 -2.51
CA VAL A 35 24.67 -30.87 -1.28
C VAL A 35 24.33 -32.09 -0.43
N GLU A 36 23.83 -33.15 -1.05
CA GLU A 36 23.52 -34.41 -0.36
C GLU A 36 24.77 -35.05 0.24
N ASP A 37 25.88 -35.06 -0.49
CA ASP A 37 27.14 -35.64 -0.02
C ASP A 37 27.75 -34.84 1.14
N LEU A 38 27.66 -33.50 1.09
CA LEU A 38 28.01 -32.66 2.23
C LEU A 38 27.10 -32.94 3.43
N ALA A 39 25.78 -33.10 3.22
CA ALA A 39 24.83 -33.41 4.29
C ALA A 39 25.09 -34.78 4.92
N LYS A 40 25.43 -35.80 4.12
CA LYS A 40 25.85 -37.12 4.61
C LYS A 40 27.11 -37.01 5.48
N ARG A 41 28.14 -36.28 5.02
CA ARG A 41 29.38 -36.05 5.79
C ARG A 41 29.12 -35.30 7.09
N ALA A 42 28.30 -34.26 7.07
CA ALA A 42 27.93 -33.50 8.27
C ALA A 42 27.14 -34.35 9.28
N THR A 43 26.23 -35.19 8.79
CA THR A 43 25.45 -36.11 9.64
C THR A 43 26.35 -37.19 10.25
N ALA A 44 27.26 -37.75 9.47
CA ALA A 44 28.25 -38.71 9.97
C ALA A 44 29.17 -38.09 11.04
N ALA A 45 29.68 -36.87 10.81
CA ALA A 45 30.50 -36.15 11.78
C ALA A 45 29.71 -35.86 13.08
N LYS A 46 28.44 -35.47 12.97
CA LYS A 46 27.56 -35.27 14.12
C LYS A 46 27.33 -36.56 14.91
N ASN A 47 27.06 -37.67 14.23
CA ASN A 47 26.80 -38.96 14.87
C ASN A 47 28.04 -39.57 15.53
N ALA A 48 29.24 -39.12 15.14
CA ALA A 48 30.49 -39.53 15.76
C ALA A 48 30.80 -38.79 17.08
N LEU A 49 30.07 -37.72 17.42
CA LEU A 49 30.25 -37.00 18.69
C LEU A 49 29.71 -37.80 19.87
N THR A 50 30.48 -37.83 20.97
CA THR A 50 30.02 -38.40 22.24
C THR A 50 29.17 -37.35 22.97
N ASP A 51 27.96 -37.71 23.40
CA ASP A 51 26.97 -36.82 24.05
C ASP A 51 26.59 -35.56 23.25
N GLY A 52 26.87 -35.54 21.94
CA GLY A 52 26.58 -34.40 21.07
C GLY A 52 27.43 -33.15 21.35
N ALA A 53 28.49 -33.29 22.13
CA ALA A 53 29.44 -32.21 22.45
C ALA A 53 30.78 -32.45 21.76
N ILE A 54 31.45 -31.36 21.37
CA ILE A 54 32.80 -31.40 20.82
C ILE A 54 33.77 -31.56 22.00
N ALA A 55 34.47 -32.68 22.06
CA ALA A 55 35.36 -33.03 23.16
C ALA A 55 36.82 -32.61 22.94
N ASN A 56 37.24 -32.43 21.68
CA ASN A 56 38.62 -32.10 21.33
C ASN A 56 38.73 -31.20 20.09
N ASP A 57 39.93 -30.65 19.88
CA ASP A 57 40.21 -29.74 18.77
C ASP A 57 40.12 -30.42 17.40
N ASN A 58 40.39 -31.72 17.28
CA ASN A 58 40.27 -32.45 16.01
C ASN A 58 38.80 -32.56 15.55
N GLU A 59 37.88 -32.80 16.50
CA GLU A 59 36.44 -32.76 16.26
C GLU A 59 36.02 -31.33 15.88
N ARG A 60 36.46 -30.31 16.64
CA ARG A 60 36.18 -28.91 16.32
C ARG A 60 36.59 -28.56 14.90
N ASP A 61 37.82 -28.90 14.51
CA ASP A 61 38.39 -28.54 13.21
C ASP A 61 37.66 -29.26 12.06
N THR A 62 37.13 -30.47 12.31
CA THR A 62 36.24 -31.19 11.38
C THR A 62 34.92 -30.44 11.16
N PHE A 63 34.29 -29.92 12.22
CA PHE A 63 33.07 -29.10 12.07
C PHE A 63 33.36 -27.76 11.41
N VAL A 64 34.51 -27.14 11.70
CA VAL A 64 34.95 -25.89 11.07
C VAL A 64 35.17 -26.09 9.58
N SER A 65 35.84 -27.16 9.16
CA SER A 65 36.10 -27.44 7.73
C SER A 65 34.79 -27.69 6.97
N LEU A 66 33.90 -28.53 7.50
CA LEU A 66 32.56 -28.76 6.96
C LEU A 66 31.73 -27.46 6.89
N GLY A 67 31.84 -26.61 7.91
CA GLY A 67 31.19 -25.29 7.94
C GLY A 67 31.72 -24.34 6.85
N ILE A 68 33.03 -24.34 6.58
CA ILE A 68 33.64 -23.56 5.50
C ILE A 68 33.22 -24.11 4.13
N GLU A 69 33.23 -25.42 3.94
CA GLU A 69 32.76 -26.06 2.71
C GLU A 69 31.29 -25.76 2.43
N ALA A 70 30.42 -25.89 3.44
CA ALA A 70 29.01 -25.53 3.35
C ALA A 70 28.83 -24.07 2.94
N ARG A 71 29.62 -23.16 3.52
CA ARG A 71 29.60 -21.74 3.15
C ARG A 71 30.03 -21.51 1.70
N LYS A 72 31.09 -22.18 1.23
CA LYS A 72 31.57 -22.08 -0.16
C LYS A 72 30.55 -22.64 -1.15
N LEU A 73 29.96 -23.81 -0.86
CA LEU A 73 28.90 -24.40 -1.65
C LEU A 73 27.67 -23.49 -1.72
N ALA A 74 27.20 -22.97 -0.58
CA ALA A 74 26.09 -22.03 -0.53
C ALA A 74 26.36 -20.75 -1.35
N LYS A 75 27.59 -20.23 -1.32
CA LYS A 75 27.99 -19.08 -2.14
C LYS A 75 27.92 -19.41 -3.63
N ARG A 76 28.51 -20.53 -4.06
CA ARG A 76 28.48 -20.99 -5.46
C ARG A 76 27.05 -21.21 -5.95
N LEU A 77 26.20 -21.88 -5.17
CA LEU A 77 24.78 -22.06 -5.50
C LEU A 77 24.05 -20.72 -5.63
N GLY A 78 24.36 -19.75 -4.77
CA GLY A 78 23.85 -18.38 -4.87
C GLY A 78 24.27 -17.68 -6.16
N GLU A 79 25.54 -17.84 -6.57
CA GLU A 79 26.07 -17.32 -7.83
C GLU A 79 25.44 -18.00 -9.05
N THR A 80 25.29 -19.33 -9.06
CA THR A 80 24.61 -20.08 -10.14
C THR A 80 23.14 -19.68 -10.26
N LYS A 81 22.44 -19.54 -9.13
CA LYS A 81 21.07 -19.02 -9.10
C LYS A 81 21.01 -17.62 -9.68
N LEU A 82 21.93 -16.73 -9.29
CA LEU A 82 21.98 -15.37 -9.81
C LEU A 82 22.27 -15.36 -11.32
N ALA A 83 23.24 -16.14 -11.79
CA ALA A 83 23.59 -16.24 -13.20
C ALA A 83 22.42 -16.75 -14.05
N THR A 84 21.63 -17.70 -13.53
CA THR A 84 20.47 -18.25 -14.22
C THR A 84 19.27 -17.29 -14.20
N THR A 85 19.04 -16.60 -13.08
CA THR A 85 17.86 -15.73 -12.92
C THR A 85 18.08 -14.29 -13.37
N LYS A 86 19.34 -13.82 -13.45
CA LYS A 86 19.66 -12.45 -13.81
C LYS A 86 19.20 -12.09 -15.24
N PRO A 87 19.49 -12.87 -16.30
CA PRO A 87 19.01 -12.56 -17.64
C PRO A 87 17.49 -12.44 -17.70
N LEU A 88 16.76 -13.36 -17.04
CA LEU A 88 15.30 -13.32 -16.95
C LEU A 88 14.79 -12.08 -16.21
N ARG A 89 15.48 -11.67 -15.13
CA ARG A 89 15.14 -10.45 -14.39
C ARG A 89 15.44 -9.19 -15.21
N ASP A 90 16.54 -9.18 -15.95
CA ASP A 90 16.94 -8.07 -16.80
C ASP A 90 15.92 -7.93 -17.95
N GLU A 91 15.51 -9.04 -18.58
CA GLU A 91 14.43 -9.07 -19.58
C GLU A 91 13.10 -8.57 -19.02
N VAL A 92 12.70 -9.01 -17.84
CA VAL A 92 11.48 -8.51 -17.16
C VAL A 92 11.59 -7.02 -16.85
N THR A 93 12.76 -6.57 -16.39
CA THR A 93 13.01 -5.15 -16.08
C THR A 93 12.95 -4.30 -17.35
N GLU A 94 13.53 -4.75 -18.46
CA GLU A 94 13.49 -4.06 -19.75
C GLU A 94 12.07 -4.03 -20.32
N THR A 95 11.35 -5.15 -20.22
CA THR A 95 9.94 -5.25 -20.62
C THR A 95 9.07 -4.28 -19.83
N ASN A 96 9.22 -4.27 -18.50
CA ASN A 96 8.51 -3.32 -17.64
C ASN A 96 8.84 -1.88 -18.01
N ARG A 97 10.13 -1.55 -18.19
CA ARG A 97 10.55 -0.21 -18.60
C ARG A 97 9.96 0.22 -19.95
N PHE A 98 9.88 -0.70 -20.90
CA PHE A 98 9.22 -0.45 -22.18
C PHE A 98 7.75 -0.11 -21.97
N PHE A 99 7.01 -0.93 -21.22
CA PHE A 99 5.60 -0.68 -20.95
C PHE A 99 5.39 0.59 -20.14
N ASP A 100 6.18 0.85 -19.10
CA ASP A 100 6.15 2.10 -18.32
C ASP A 100 6.29 3.32 -19.25
N THR A 101 7.19 3.24 -20.25
CA THR A 101 7.36 4.33 -21.22
C THR A 101 6.12 4.50 -22.11
N VAL A 102 5.49 3.39 -22.51
CA VAL A 102 4.30 3.41 -23.38
C VAL A 102 3.05 3.81 -22.60
N THR A 103 2.94 3.51 -21.30
CA THR A 103 1.79 3.83 -20.43
C THR A 103 1.82 5.27 -19.93
N VAL A 104 2.99 5.91 -19.81
CA VAL A 104 3.10 7.32 -19.38
C VAL A 104 2.24 8.25 -20.22
N ARG A 105 2.18 8.06 -21.55
CA ARG A 105 1.41 8.93 -22.44
C ARG A 105 -0.11 8.83 -22.21
N PRO A 106 -0.75 7.64 -22.24
CA PRO A 106 -2.17 7.53 -21.91
C PRO A 106 -2.47 7.96 -20.46
N GLU A 107 -1.60 7.67 -19.48
CA GLU A 107 -1.77 8.16 -18.10
C GLU A 107 -1.74 9.69 -18.00
N THR A 108 -0.85 10.34 -18.75
CA THR A 108 -0.78 11.81 -18.83
C THR A 108 -2.05 12.37 -19.46
N ILE A 109 -2.54 11.75 -20.53
CA ILE A 109 -3.79 12.14 -21.20
C ILE A 109 -4.97 11.98 -20.23
N GLN A 110 -5.06 10.85 -19.53
CA GLN A 110 -6.08 10.60 -18.52
C GLN A 110 -6.03 11.67 -17.43
N SER A 111 -4.85 11.92 -16.83
CA SER A 111 -4.67 12.91 -15.76
C SER A 111 -5.04 14.33 -16.22
N ALA A 112 -4.71 14.69 -17.46
CA ALA A 112 -5.07 15.97 -18.05
C ALA A 112 -6.60 16.11 -18.20
N PHE A 113 -7.29 15.07 -18.70
CA PHE A 113 -8.74 15.08 -18.83
C PHE A 113 -9.45 15.04 -17.47
N GLU A 114 -8.97 14.26 -16.51
CA GLU A 114 -9.49 14.27 -15.13
C GLU A 114 -9.40 15.66 -14.51
N THR A 115 -8.30 16.40 -14.75
CA THR A 115 -8.15 17.78 -14.28
C THR A 115 -9.14 18.72 -14.95
N ILE A 116 -9.33 18.62 -16.26
CA ILE A 116 -10.25 19.47 -17.03
C ILE A 116 -11.70 19.21 -16.59
N VAL A 117 -12.11 17.94 -16.57
CA VAL A 117 -13.45 17.51 -16.15
C VAL A 117 -13.68 17.86 -14.68
N GLY A 118 -12.70 17.62 -13.81
CA GLY A 118 -12.77 17.95 -12.39
C GLY A 118 -12.99 19.44 -12.14
N LYS A 119 -12.26 20.33 -12.85
CA LYS A 119 -12.49 21.78 -12.76
C LYS A 119 -13.90 22.18 -13.20
N TYR A 120 -14.40 21.61 -14.29
CA TYR A 120 -15.76 21.88 -14.76
C TYR A 120 -16.82 21.39 -13.77
N ASP A 121 -16.66 20.18 -13.23
CA ASP A 121 -17.61 19.58 -12.29
C ASP A 121 -17.63 20.31 -10.95
N ILE A 122 -16.47 20.80 -10.47
CA ILE A 122 -16.40 21.68 -9.30
C ILE A 122 -17.18 22.98 -9.56
N LYS A 123 -16.94 23.63 -10.71
CA LYS A 123 -17.65 24.87 -11.05
C LYS A 123 -19.16 24.64 -11.17
N LYS A 124 -19.57 23.57 -11.84
CA LYS A 124 -20.99 23.22 -12.02
C LYS A 124 -21.67 22.91 -10.69
N ARG A 125 -21.00 22.19 -9.78
CA ARG A 125 -21.51 21.96 -8.41
C ARG A 125 -21.65 23.26 -7.65
N GLU A 126 -20.69 24.17 -7.77
CA GLU A 126 -20.75 25.48 -7.11
C GLU A 126 -21.90 26.33 -7.66
N ASP A 127 -22.05 26.41 -8.98
CA ASP A 127 -23.16 27.12 -9.63
C ASP A 127 -24.52 26.54 -9.21
N ALA A 128 -24.63 25.22 -9.09
CA ALA A 128 -25.84 24.55 -8.60
C ALA A 128 -26.12 24.86 -7.12
N ARG A 129 -25.09 24.94 -6.28
CA ARG A 129 -25.23 25.34 -4.87
C ARG A 129 -25.66 26.79 -4.74
N ILE A 130 -25.10 27.70 -5.53
CA ILE A 130 -25.48 29.12 -5.55
C ILE A 130 -26.93 29.27 -6.01
N ALA A 131 -27.32 28.59 -7.10
CA ALA A 131 -28.70 28.64 -7.61
C ALA A 131 -29.71 28.10 -6.60
N ALA A 132 -29.43 26.94 -5.99
CA ALA A 132 -30.30 26.34 -4.98
C ALA A 132 -30.38 27.20 -3.71
N ALA A 133 -29.28 27.83 -3.29
CA ALA A 133 -29.28 28.76 -2.16
C ALA A 133 -30.12 30.01 -2.44
N ALA A 134 -30.05 30.57 -3.65
CA ALA A 134 -30.86 31.74 -4.06
C ALA A 134 -32.35 31.41 -4.20
N GLU A 135 -32.70 30.19 -4.61
CA GLU A 135 -34.09 29.71 -4.66
C GLU A 135 -34.64 29.44 -3.24
N ALA A 136 -33.84 28.82 -2.37
CA ALA A 136 -34.19 28.63 -0.98
C ALA A 136 -34.40 29.96 -0.23
N GLN A 137 -33.55 30.97 -0.46
CA GLN A 137 -33.72 32.31 0.13
C GLN A 137 -35.01 32.98 -0.33
N ARG A 138 -35.31 32.96 -1.64
CA ARG A 138 -36.56 33.52 -2.17
C ARG A 138 -37.80 32.83 -1.60
N ALA A 139 -37.76 31.50 -1.50
CA ALA A 139 -38.86 30.73 -0.90
C ALA A 139 -39.05 31.04 0.59
N GLN A 140 -37.96 31.25 1.35
CA GLN A 140 -38.02 31.67 2.75
C GLN A 140 -38.61 33.07 2.91
N GLU A 141 -38.21 34.02 2.06
CA GLU A 141 -38.74 35.39 2.06
C GLU A 141 -40.24 35.42 1.73
N GLU A 142 -40.68 34.63 0.73
CA GLU A 142 -42.09 34.49 0.38
C GLU A 142 -42.91 33.79 1.47
N ALA A 143 -42.37 32.74 2.08
CA ALA A 143 -43.01 32.06 3.21
C ALA A 143 -43.18 33.02 4.40
N LYS A 144 -42.12 33.79 4.72
CA LYS A 144 -42.17 34.80 5.79
C LYS A 144 -43.21 35.87 5.50
N ARG A 145 -43.26 36.41 4.27
CA ARG A 145 -44.27 37.40 3.89
C ARG A 145 -45.70 36.86 4.04
N LYS A 146 -45.95 35.63 3.62
CA LYS A 146 -47.27 34.99 3.76
C LYS A 146 -47.65 34.71 5.21
N LEU A 147 -46.67 34.38 6.06
CA LEU A 147 -46.89 34.19 7.49
C LEU A 147 -47.24 35.53 8.17
N ASP A 148 -46.55 36.61 7.82
CA ASP A 148 -46.85 37.97 8.30
C ASP A 148 -48.24 38.46 7.82
N GLU A 149 -48.62 38.16 6.57
CA GLU A 149 -49.96 38.42 6.02
C GLU A 149 -51.06 37.61 6.74
N ALA A 150 -50.81 36.32 7.01
CA ALA A 150 -51.74 35.48 7.76
C ALA A 150 -51.89 35.96 9.21
N ALA A 151 -50.78 36.32 9.87
CA ALA A 151 -50.77 36.81 11.25
C ALA A 151 -51.45 38.19 11.41
N SER A 152 -51.45 39.01 10.38
CA SER A 152 -52.13 40.31 10.36
C SER A 152 -53.62 40.21 9.97
N SER A 153 -54.05 39.09 9.38
CA SER A 153 -55.46 38.85 9.07
C SER A 153 -56.25 38.49 10.33
N SER A 154 -57.17 39.36 10.72
CA SER A 154 -58.03 39.15 11.92
C SER A 154 -59.14 38.12 11.64
N HIS A 155 -59.37 37.25 12.63
CA HIS A 155 -60.28 36.09 12.64
C HIS A 155 -61.48 36.15 11.67
N SER A 156 -61.31 35.50 10.51
CA SER A 156 -62.38 35.18 9.56
C SER A 156 -62.02 33.88 8.83
N VAL A 157 -62.96 33.29 8.09
CA VAL A 157 -62.72 32.13 7.21
C VAL A 157 -61.56 32.37 6.24
N LEU A 158 -61.28 33.64 5.91
CA LEU A 158 -60.12 34.04 5.11
C LEU A 158 -58.78 33.80 5.84
N GLY A 159 -58.74 33.98 7.16
CA GLY A 159 -57.55 33.75 7.98
C GLY A 159 -57.16 32.27 8.04
N ASP A 160 -58.13 31.36 8.08
CA ASP A 160 -57.86 29.90 8.03
C ASP A 160 -57.26 29.47 6.68
N VAL A 161 -57.72 30.09 5.58
CA VAL A 161 -57.17 29.84 4.24
C VAL A 161 -55.75 30.40 4.14
N LEU A 162 -55.51 31.62 4.64
CA LEU A 162 -54.18 32.25 4.64
C LEU A 162 -53.17 31.49 5.52
N MET A 163 -53.60 30.99 6.69
CA MET A 163 -52.75 30.16 7.56
C MET A 163 -52.37 28.83 6.88
N ARG A 164 -53.29 28.21 6.14
CA ARG A 164 -53.01 26.99 5.38
C ARG A 164 -52.04 27.26 4.22
N GLU A 165 -52.22 28.36 3.50
CA GLU A 165 -51.29 28.78 2.44
C GLU A 165 -49.90 29.14 2.98
N ALA A 166 -49.82 29.74 4.17
CA ALA A 166 -48.56 30.02 4.86
C ALA A 166 -47.85 28.73 5.28
N ALA A 167 -48.56 27.75 5.84
CA ALA A 167 -48.00 26.45 6.18
C ALA A 167 -47.50 25.68 4.95
N ASP A 168 -48.25 25.71 3.84
CA ASP A 168 -47.83 25.10 2.56
C ASP A 168 -46.62 25.82 1.93
N ALA A 169 -46.48 27.13 2.16
CA ALA A 169 -45.32 27.91 1.72
C ALA A 169 -44.08 27.62 2.58
N GLU A 170 -44.23 27.51 3.90
CA GLU A 170 -43.17 27.15 4.84
C GLU A 170 -42.65 25.73 4.57
N HIS A 171 -43.54 24.76 4.36
CA HIS A 171 -43.16 23.40 4.00
C HIS A 171 -42.36 23.36 2.70
N ARG A 172 -42.77 24.12 1.68
CA ARG A 172 -42.02 24.24 0.41
C ARG A 172 -40.65 24.89 0.60
N ALA A 173 -40.57 25.95 1.40
CA ALA A 173 -39.29 26.58 1.73
C ALA A 173 -38.35 25.61 2.45
N GLN A 174 -38.85 24.82 3.39
CA GLN A 174 -38.05 23.84 4.13
C GLN A 174 -37.51 22.71 3.21
N VAL A 175 -38.31 22.23 2.25
CA VAL A 175 -37.87 21.25 1.25
C VAL A 175 -36.74 21.84 0.39
N LEU A 176 -36.91 23.05 -0.11
CA LEU A 176 -35.90 23.73 -0.95
C LEU A 176 -34.60 24.02 -0.19
N VAL A 177 -34.67 24.33 1.11
CA VAL A 177 -33.48 24.50 1.97
C VAL A 177 -32.70 23.19 2.09
N ASN A 178 -33.40 22.07 2.31
CA ASN A 178 -32.77 20.76 2.39
C ASN A 178 -32.15 20.33 1.05
N GLU A 179 -32.84 20.63 -0.06
CA GLU A 179 -32.31 20.44 -1.41
C GLU A 179 -31.05 21.29 -1.65
N ALA A 180 -31.02 22.54 -1.19
CA ALA A 180 -29.84 23.41 -1.32
C ALA A 180 -28.61 22.92 -0.54
N ILE A 181 -28.81 22.29 0.63
CA ILE A 181 -27.71 21.71 1.43
C ILE A 181 -27.06 20.53 0.70
N THR A 182 -27.88 19.72 0.03
CA THR A 182 -27.44 18.51 -0.68
C THR A 182 -27.12 18.76 -2.15
N ALA A 183 -27.45 19.94 -2.67
CA ALA A 183 -27.18 20.36 -4.04
C ALA A 183 -25.69 20.26 -4.36
N GLY A 184 -25.38 19.58 -5.46
CA GLY A 184 -24.00 19.32 -5.87
C GLY A 184 -23.27 18.24 -5.07
N SER A 185 -23.89 17.62 -4.05
CA SER A 185 -23.32 16.46 -3.37
C SER A 185 -23.65 15.17 -4.14
N GLY A 186 -22.61 14.41 -4.51
CA GLY A 186 -22.75 13.12 -5.17
C GLY A 186 -22.06 13.01 -6.54
N PRO A 187 -21.94 11.77 -7.05
CA PRO A 187 -21.33 11.52 -8.36
C PRO A 187 -22.16 12.11 -9.50
N THR A 188 -21.51 12.78 -10.44
CA THR A 188 -22.17 13.32 -11.63
C THR A 188 -22.29 12.22 -12.68
N ARG A 189 -23.51 11.73 -12.94
CA ARG A 189 -23.76 10.76 -14.02
C ARG A 189 -23.78 11.47 -15.37
N THR A 190 -23.09 10.90 -16.35
CA THR A 190 -23.08 11.31 -17.75
C THR A 190 -23.55 10.15 -18.62
N GLU A 191 -23.82 10.40 -19.90
CA GLU A 191 -24.21 9.35 -20.85
C GLU A 191 -23.12 8.30 -21.06
N VAL A 192 -21.85 8.68 -20.84
CA VAL A 192 -20.67 7.84 -21.08
C VAL A 192 -20.14 7.20 -19.79
N GLY A 193 -20.49 7.72 -18.61
CA GLY A 193 -19.99 7.20 -17.35
C GLY A 193 -20.39 8.00 -16.11
N THR A 194 -19.64 7.85 -15.02
CA THR A 194 -19.87 8.58 -13.76
C THR A 194 -18.58 9.27 -13.32
N VAL A 195 -18.69 10.56 -12.99
CA VAL A 195 -17.59 11.35 -12.43
C VAL A 195 -17.77 11.45 -10.91
N SER A 196 -16.84 10.85 -10.16
CA SER A 196 -16.79 10.97 -8.69
C SER A 196 -15.51 11.70 -8.28
N SER A 197 -15.64 12.68 -7.38
CA SER A 197 -14.50 13.35 -6.76
C SER A 197 -14.29 12.85 -5.33
N ARG A 198 -13.03 12.67 -4.92
CA ARG A 198 -12.65 12.35 -3.55
C ARG A 198 -11.79 13.48 -2.99
N VAL A 199 -12.15 13.98 -1.82
CA VAL A 199 -11.33 14.94 -1.08
C VAL A 199 -10.29 14.15 -0.29
N THR A 200 -9.01 14.34 -0.63
CA THR A 200 -7.89 13.75 0.11
C THR A 200 -7.27 14.81 1.01
N TRP A 201 -7.21 14.53 2.30
CA TRP A 201 -6.51 15.38 3.27
C TRP A 201 -5.02 15.05 3.22
N THR A 202 -4.18 16.05 2.95
CA THR A 202 -2.72 15.90 2.94
C THR A 202 -2.10 16.78 4.02
N HIS A 203 -0.85 16.49 4.41
CA HIS A 203 -0.12 17.25 5.40
C HIS A 203 1.29 17.58 4.90
N ARG A 204 1.89 18.63 5.45
CA ARG A 204 3.28 19.01 5.22
C ARG A 204 3.92 19.28 6.57
N ILE A 205 5.05 18.64 6.83
CA ILE A 205 5.84 18.90 8.03
C ILE A 205 6.63 20.19 7.81
N THR A 206 6.33 21.23 8.59
CA THR A 206 7.07 22.50 8.56
C THR A 206 8.20 22.50 9.57
N GLU A 207 7.93 22.03 10.79
CA GLU A 207 8.89 22.00 11.89
C GLU A 207 8.85 20.66 12.62
N PRO A 208 9.81 19.74 12.36
CA PRO A 208 9.80 18.40 12.95
C PRO A 208 9.84 18.39 14.48
N GLY A 209 10.59 19.31 15.09
CA GLY A 209 10.78 19.36 16.56
C GLY A 209 9.53 19.77 17.34
N LYS A 210 8.53 20.37 16.69
CA LYS A 210 7.27 20.76 17.34
C LYS A 210 6.20 19.66 17.27
N ILE A 211 6.49 18.51 16.65
CA ILE A 211 5.54 17.42 16.51
C ILE A 211 5.38 16.69 17.87
N PRO A 212 4.18 16.70 18.48
CA PRO A 212 3.97 16.00 19.74
C PRO A 212 3.84 14.49 19.49
N LEU A 213 4.93 13.75 19.67
CA LEU A 213 4.98 12.29 19.42
C LEU A 213 3.96 11.51 20.27
N GLU A 214 3.63 11.98 21.48
CA GLU A 214 2.63 11.34 22.34
C GLU A 214 1.24 11.30 21.69
N LYS A 215 0.88 12.28 20.86
CA LYS A 215 -0.39 12.28 20.12
C LYS A 215 -0.37 11.33 18.93
N LEU A 216 0.82 11.03 18.40
CA LEU A 216 0.98 10.11 17.27
C LEU A 216 1.09 8.66 17.72
N ARG A 217 1.44 8.42 18.98
CA ARG A 217 1.64 7.09 19.57
C ARG A 217 0.50 6.10 19.30
N PRO A 218 -0.80 6.46 19.36
CA PRO A 218 -1.89 5.53 19.05
C PRO A 218 -1.97 5.10 17.57
N TYR A 219 -1.36 5.88 16.67
CA TYR A 219 -1.38 5.64 15.23
C TYR A 219 -0.09 4.96 14.73
N MET A 220 0.92 4.81 15.60
CA MET A 220 2.16 4.14 15.27
C MET A 220 1.99 2.63 15.39
N SER A 221 2.45 1.88 14.39
CA SER A 221 2.50 0.42 14.48
C SER A 221 3.62 -0.04 15.41
N ILE A 222 3.50 -1.27 15.92
CA ILE A 222 4.56 -1.89 16.73
C ILE A 222 5.84 -2.02 15.90
N ASP A 223 5.74 -2.30 14.60
CA ASP A 223 6.88 -2.40 13.70
C ASP A 223 7.63 -1.08 13.55
N ASP A 224 6.92 0.05 13.56
CA ASP A 224 7.57 1.36 13.52
C ASP A 224 8.30 1.65 14.83
N ILE A 225 7.70 1.30 15.97
CA ILE A 225 8.35 1.39 17.28
C ILE A 225 9.61 0.52 17.31
N ASP A 226 9.55 -0.73 16.84
CA ASP A 226 10.70 -1.64 16.75
C ASP A 226 11.82 -1.07 15.86
N LYS A 227 11.48 -0.43 14.71
CA LYS A 227 12.49 0.25 13.88
C LYS A 227 13.23 1.34 14.65
N PHE A 228 12.52 2.16 15.43
CA PHE A 228 13.14 3.22 16.25
C PHE A 228 13.97 2.63 17.40
N VAL A 229 13.48 1.59 18.06
CA VAL A 229 14.21 0.87 19.12
C VAL A 229 15.50 0.27 18.57
N ARG A 230 15.46 -0.44 17.43
CA ARG A 230 16.67 -0.99 16.80
C ARG A 230 17.68 0.10 16.41
N ALA A 231 17.21 1.24 15.91
CA ALA A 231 18.07 2.37 15.59
C ALA A 231 18.75 2.92 16.86
N TYR A 232 17.99 3.04 17.95
CA TYR A 232 18.51 3.46 19.25
C TYR A 232 19.55 2.47 19.80
N VAL A 233 19.27 1.16 19.78
CA VAL A 233 20.19 0.11 20.24
C VAL A 233 21.46 0.08 19.39
N ARG A 234 21.38 0.33 18.08
CA ARG A 234 22.57 0.40 17.22
C ARG A 234 23.47 1.59 17.58
N ALA A 235 22.88 2.74 17.88
CA ALA A 235 23.61 3.96 18.22
C ALA A 235 24.21 3.91 19.62
N ASN A 236 23.45 3.43 20.61
CA ASN A 236 23.82 3.49 22.02
C ASN A 236 24.32 2.15 22.59
N LYS A 237 24.10 1.03 21.90
CA LYS A 237 24.43 -0.32 22.40
C LYS A 237 23.87 -0.49 23.83
N ASN A 238 24.69 -0.97 24.77
CA ASN A 238 24.34 -1.08 26.19
C ASN A 238 24.84 0.11 27.03
N THR A 239 25.13 1.27 26.43
CA THR A 239 25.64 2.43 27.19
C THR A 239 24.54 3.35 27.70
N ALA A 240 23.36 3.36 27.07
CA ALA A 240 22.21 4.13 27.51
C ALA A 240 20.98 3.22 27.61
N PRO A 241 20.42 2.98 28.82
CA PRO A 241 19.23 2.15 28.97
C PRO A 241 18.00 2.86 28.41
N LEU A 242 17.17 2.13 27.67
CA LEU A 242 15.88 2.60 27.17
C LEU A 242 14.76 2.03 28.04
N PRO A 243 13.96 2.86 28.74
CA PRO A 243 12.86 2.37 29.56
C PRO A 243 11.89 1.50 28.76
N GLY A 244 11.58 0.30 29.29
CA GLY A 244 10.67 -0.66 28.66
C GLY A 244 11.28 -1.55 27.58
N VAL A 245 12.59 -1.47 27.33
CA VAL A 245 13.30 -2.34 26.39
C VAL A 245 14.51 -3.00 27.08
N GLU A 246 14.60 -4.32 26.98
CA GLU A 246 15.76 -5.08 27.42
C GLU A 246 16.79 -5.19 26.28
N ILE A 247 18.02 -4.74 26.53
CA ILE A 247 19.12 -4.80 25.57
C ILE A 247 20.12 -5.85 26.03
N PHE A 248 20.26 -6.94 25.27
CA PHE A 248 21.19 -8.03 25.55
C PHE A 248 22.14 -8.29 24.38
N HIS A 249 23.27 -8.94 24.69
CA HIS A 249 24.29 -9.27 23.70
C HIS A 249 24.11 -10.71 23.20
N ASP A 250 23.60 -10.87 21.99
CA ASP A 250 23.56 -12.16 21.31
C ASP A 250 24.91 -12.45 20.60
N GLN A 251 25.53 -13.58 20.91
CA GLN A 251 26.79 -14.01 20.28
C GLN A 251 26.51 -15.09 19.24
N LYS A 252 26.71 -14.74 17.96
CA LYS A 252 26.65 -15.69 16.86
C LYS A 252 28.05 -16.04 16.35
N THR A 253 28.42 -17.32 16.44
CA THR A 253 29.64 -17.84 15.82
C THR A 253 29.50 -17.85 14.30
N SER A 254 30.53 -17.39 13.58
CA SER A 254 30.56 -17.43 12.12
C SER A 254 31.89 -18.00 11.63
N PHE A 255 31.84 -18.96 10.72
CA PHE A 255 33.03 -19.54 10.09
C PHE A 255 33.59 -18.59 9.03
N ARG A 256 34.89 -18.28 9.05
CA ARG A 256 35.59 -17.47 8.03
C ARG A 256 36.75 -18.29 7.45
N GLY A 257 36.81 -18.42 6.13
CA GLY A 257 37.82 -19.16 5.37
C GLY A 257 37.56 -19.10 3.87
#